data_AF-A0A660ZCY4-F1
#
_entry.id   AF-A0A660ZCY4-F1
#
_cell.length_a   1.000
_cell.length_b   1.000
_cell.length_c   1.000
_cell.angle_alpha   90.00
_cell.angle_beta   90.00
_cell.angle_gamma   90.00
#
_symmetry.space_group_name_H-M   'P 1'
#
loop_
_entity.id
_entity.type
_entity.pdbx_description
1 polymer ?
#
loop_
_entity_poly.entity_id
_entity_poly.type
_entity_poly.pdbx_seq_one_letter_code
_entity_poly.pdbx_strand_id
1 'polypeptide(L)'
;KLSLEGEDVREGLSAVISVKMREPQFEGQTKTKLGNSEVRSAVEMMVGEKLAEYLEENPSIGKKIIEKCLCAAEAREAARKARDLTRRKNALDGMNLPGKLADCSITDPEHCEVYIVEGDSAGGSAKQGRNRRFQAILPLRGKILNVEKAKLNRILENNEIKAIISAIGAGLGPDFDESKSRYGKVILMTDADVDGSHIRTLLLTFLYRHMKNLIMAGKVYIAQPPLYKIKKGKEEFYAFDEKERTEISKRLKVNGKGNGKDKGGVPADVKGVAISRYKGLGEMNPEQLWETTMNPETRTILQVTIESAATADKIFETLMGDDVEPRREFIQRNAKYVKNLDV
;
A
#
# COMPACT_ATOMS: atom_id res chain seq x y z
N LYS A 1 29.31 6.57 22.04
CA LYS A 1 29.92 5.71 21.00
C LYS A 1 28.80 5.22 20.10
N LEU A 2 28.90 5.43 18.79
CA LEU A 2 27.94 4.91 17.83
C LEU A 2 28.10 3.38 17.77
N SER A 3 27.05 2.62 18.03
CA SER A 3 27.05 1.16 17.90
C SER A 3 26.46 0.79 16.55
N LEU A 4 27.19 0.02 15.75
CA LEU A 4 26.69 -0.54 14.50
C LEU A 4 25.76 -1.71 14.81
N GLU A 5 24.58 -1.71 14.21
CA GLU A 5 23.63 -2.81 14.25
C GLU A 5 23.63 -3.56 12.92
N GLY A 6 23.11 -4.79 12.92
CA GLY A 6 23.14 -5.63 11.71
C GLY A 6 22.37 -5.02 10.52
N GLU A 7 21.40 -4.15 10.78
CA GLU A 7 20.67 -3.44 9.73
C GLU A 7 21.48 -2.32 9.09
N ASP A 8 22.30 -1.61 9.89
CA ASP A 8 23.20 -0.56 9.39
C ASP A 8 24.18 -1.15 8.36
N VAL A 9 24.62 -2.39 8.57
CA VAL A 9 25.53 -3.12 7.67
C VAL A 9 24.81 -3.63 6.42
N ARG A 10 23.52 -3.98 6.53
CA ARG A 10 22.71 -4.47 5.41
C ARG A 10 22.09 -3.34 4.58
N GLU A 11 22.21 -2.08 5.00
CA GLU A 11 21.60 -0.95 4.31
C GLU A 11 22.20 -0.78 2.89
N GLY A 12 21.37 -1.01 1.88
CA GLY A 12 21.77 -0.98 0.47
C GLY A 12 22.76 -2.09 0.09
N LEU A 13 22.77 -3.20 0.84
CA LEU A 13 23.45 -4.43 0.45
C LEU A 13 22.52 -5.25 -0.47
N SER A 14 23.02 -5.62 -1.64
CA SER A 14 22.39 -6.62 -2.51
C SER A 14 23.22 -7.89 -2.47
N ALA A 15 22.61 -8.99 -2.02
CA ALA A 15 23.29 -10.27 -1.89
C ALA A 15 22.38 -11.42 -2.32
N VAL A 16 22.98 -12.44 -2.94
CA VAL A 16 22.30 -13.70 -3.28
C VAL A 16 22.98 -14.82 -2.52
N ILE A 17 22.21 -15.52 -1.69
CA ILE A 17 22.68 -16.68 -0.94
C ILE A 17 21.98 -17.91 -1.50
N SER A 18 22.76 -18.82 -2.09
CA SER A 18 22.27 -20.08 -2.66
C SER A 18 22.91 -21.24 -1.93
N VAL A 19 22.08 -22.06 -1.29
CA VAL A 19 22.52 -23.22 -0.52
C VAL A 19 21.99 -24.49 -1.20
N LYS A 20 22.86 -25.49 -1.37
CA LYS A 20 22.51 -26.81 -1.89
C LYS A 20 22.58 -27.82 -0.76
N MET A 21 21.51 -28.60 -0.58
CA MET A 21 21.40 -29.54 0.52
C MET A 21 20.54 -30.74 0.13
N ARG A 22 20.83 -31.90 0.74
CA ARG A 22 20.18 -33.17 0.42
C ARG A 22 18.78 -33.27 1.05
N GLU A 23 18.64 -32.84 2.30
CA GLU A 23 17.40 -32.97 3.08
C GLU A 23 16.94 -31.61 3.62
N PRO A 24 16.31 -30.77 2.77
CA PRO A 24 15.81 -29.47 3.20
C PRO A 24 14.53 -29.63 4.05
N GLN A 25 14.54 -29.01 5.22
CA GLN A 25 13.38 -28.90 6.12
C GLN A 25 12.87 -27.46 6.06
N PHE A 26 11.56 -27.28 5.86
CA PHE A 26 10.95 -25.97 5.77
C PHE A 26 9.92 -25.76 6.87
N GLU A 27 9.84 -24.54 7.38
CA GLU A 27 8.75 -24.09 8.23
C GLU A 27 7.52 -23.74 7.37
N GLY A 28 6.41 -24.46 7.59
CA GLY A 28 5.13 -24.21 6.93
C GLY A 28 5.02 -24.77 5.50
N GLN A 29 3.79 -24.75 4.98
CA GLN A 29 3.44 -25.39 3.71
C GLN A 29 4.04 -24.69 2.48
N THR A 30 4.29 -23.39 2.57
CA THR A 30 4.77 -22.57 1.44
C THR A 30 6.26 -22.78 1.12
N LYS A 31 6.99 -23.56 1.93
CA LYS A 31 8.43 -23.84 1.76
C LYS A 31 9.30 -22.58 1.59
N THR A 32 8.92 -21.47 2.23
CA THR A 32 9.61 -20.17 2.10
C THR A 32 10.69 -19.96 3.15
N LYS A 33 10.62 -20.62 4.31
CA LYS A 33 11.58 -20.47 5.40
C LYS A 33 12.26 -21.80 5.70
N LEU A 34 13.60 -21.83 5.58
CA LEU A 34 14.42 -23.02 5.84
C LEU A 34 14.64 -23.19 7.35
N GLY A 35 14.37 -24.38 7.88
CA GLY A 35 14.44 -24.71 9.31
C GLY A 35 15.69 -25.48 9.75
N ASN A 36 16.59 -25.85 8.83
CA ASN A 36 17.80 -26.59 9.18
C ASN A 36 18.82 -25.70 9.93
N SER A 37 18.98 -25.92 11.23
CA SER A 37 19.95 -25.18 12.08
C SER A 37 21.40 -25.36 11.65
N GLU A 38 21.76 -26.54 11.14
CA GLU A 38 23.12 -26.86 10.66
C GLU A 38 23.56 -25.95 9.51
N VAL A 39 22.63 -25.59 8.61
CA VAL A 39 22.92 -24.69 7.48
C VAL A 39 23.29 -23.31 7.96
N ARG A 40 22.62 -22.81 9.00
CA ARG A 40 22.91 -21.50 9.57
C ARG A 40 24.37 -21.41 10.01
N SER A 41 24.82 -22.37 10.82
CA SER A 41 26.20 -22.41 11.32
C SER A 41 27.21 -22.55 10.18
N ALA A 42 26.93 -23.40 9.18
CA ALA A 42 27.82 -23.58 8.03
C ALA A 42 27.95 -22.30 7.19
N VAL A 43 26.83 -21.62 6.90
CA VAL A 43 26.83 -20.37 6.12
C VAL A 43 27.50 -19.24 6.91
N GLU A 44 27.21 -19.12 8.21
CA GLU A 44 27.79 -18.09 9.07
C GLU A 44 29.32 -18.21 9.16
N MET A 45 29.83 -19.43 9.35
CA MET A 45 31.28 -19.70 9.37
C MET A 45 31.94 -19.35 8.04
N MET A 46 31.40 -19.85 6.92
CA MET A 46 31.96 -19.64 5.59
C MET A 46 31.94 -18.16 5.19
N VAL A 47 30.82 -17.46 5.42
CA VAL A 47 30.71 -16.04 5.10
C VAL A 47 31.60 -15.21 6.01
N GLY A 48 31.66 -15.53 7.32
CA GLY A 48 32.51 -14.81 8.28
C GLY A 48 33.99 -14.89 7.91
N GLU A 49 34.49 -16.09 7.62
CA GLU A 49 35.89 -16.31 7.25
C GLU A 49 36.24 -15.59 5.94
N LYS A 50 35.47 -15.82 4.88
CA LYS A 50 35.74 -15.25 3.56
C LYS A 50 35.56 -13.74 3.51
N LEU A 51 34.61 -13.20 4.27
CA LEU A 51 34.41 -11.76 4.38
C LEU A 51 35.58 -11.11 5.14
N ALA A 52 36.07 -11.74 6.21
CA ALA A 52 37.24 -11.23 6.94
C ALA A 52 38.48 -11.20 6.05
N GLU A 53 38.78 -12.31 5.37
CA GLU A 53 39.87 -12.42 4.39
C GLU A 53 39.78 -11.33 3.32
N TYR A 54 38.60 -11.16 2.71
CA TYR A 54 38.38 -10.14 1.69
C TYR A 54 38.60 -8.71 2.19
N LEU A 55 38.15 -8.39 3.41
CA LEU A 55 38.30 -7.06 4.00
C LEU A 55 39.76 -6.77 4.39
N GLU A 56 40.51 -7.77 4.83
CA GLU A 56 41.95 -7.66 5.09
C GLU A 56 42.76 -7.44 3.82
N GLU A 57 42.42 -8.16 2.74
CA GLU A 57 43.06 -7.99 1.42
C GLU A 57 42.70 -6.66 0.75
N ASN A 58 41.51 -6.11 1.03
CA ASN A 58 40.97 -4.92 0.39
C ASN A 58 40.65 -3.79 1.37
N PRO A 59 41.65 -3.23 2.08
CA PRO A 59 41.41 -2.26 3.16
C PRO A 59 40.77 -0.96 2.66
N SER A 60 41.03 -0.55 1.41
CA SER A 60 40.41 0.63 0.81
C SER A 60 38.90 0.45 0.56
N ILE A 61 38.46 -0.75 0.22
CA ILE A 61 37.05 -1.12 0.06
C ILE A 61 36.42 -1.26 1.44
N GLY A 62 37.08 -1.96 2.37
CA GLY A 62 36.61 -2.11 3.75
C GLY A 62 36.36 -0.77 4.42
N LYS A 63 37.26 0.21 4.25
CA LYS A 63 37.07 1.57 4.76
C LYS A 63 35.80 2.23 4.20
N LYS A 64 35.56 2.15 2.88
CA LYS A 64 34.34 2.70 2.26
C LYS A 64 33.07 2.01 2.76
N ILE A 65 33.10 0.70 2.96
CA ILE A 65 31.97 -0.06 3.52
C ILE A 65 31.68 0.42 4.95
N ILE A 66 32.70 0.53 5.80
CA ILE A 66 32.55 1.00 7.18
C ILE A 66 32.04 2.45 7.21
N GLU A 67 32.57 3.34 6.37
CA GLU A 67 32.07 4.73 6.25
C GLU A 67 30.58 4.78 5.88
N LYS A 68 30.13 3.91 4.96
CA LYS A 68 28.71 3.78 4.62
C LYS A 68 27.89 3.28 5.81
N CYS A 69 28.37 2.26 6.53
CA CYS A 69 27.71 1.72 7.73
C CYS A 69 27.62 2.76 8.85
N LEU A 70 28.66 3.59 9.01
CA LEU A 70 28.66 4.69 9.98
C LEU A 70 27.64 5.76 9.60
N CYS A 71 27.56 6.15 8.33
CA CYS A 71 26.53 7.08 7.85
C CYS A 71 25.11 6.54 8.12
N ALA A 72 24.88 5.25 7.88
CA ALA A 72 23.62 4.56 8.16
C ALA A 72 23.27 4.61 9.66
N ALA A 73 24.21 4.23 10.52
CA ALA A 73 24.04 4.25 11.97
C ALA A 73 23.82 5.66 12.52
N GLU A 74 24.49 6.68 11.98
CA GLU A 74 24.25 8.08 12.33
C GLU A 74 22.86 8.54 11.91
N ALA A 75 22.40 8.17 10.71
CA ALA A 75 21.05 8.47 10.24
C ALA A 75 19.99 7.80 11.13
N ARG A 76 20.20 6.54 11.54
CA ARG A 76 19.34 5.82 12.48
C ARG A 76 19.31 6.48 13.85
N GLU A 77 20.45 6.83 14.43
CA GLU A 77 20.53 7.54 15.72
C GLU A 77 19.89 8.93 15.66
N ALA A 78 20.10 9.67 14.57
CA ALA A 78 19.46 10.96 14.35
C ALA A 78 17.94 10.79 14.24
N ALA A 79 17.46 9.80 13.50
CA ALA A 79 16.05 9.45 13.41
C ALA A 79 15.48 9.04 14.77
N ARG A 80 16.20 8.22 15.56
CA ARG A 80 15.80 7.82 16.92
C ARG A 80 15.72 9.04 17.83
N LYS A 81 16.72 9.92 17.81
CA LYS A 81 16.71 11.16 18.61
C LYS A 81 15.57 12.09 18.19
N ALA A 82 15.31 12.26 16.90
CA ALA A 82 14.19 13.06 16.41
C ALA A 82 12.84 12.46 16.84
N ARG A 83 12.71 11.12 16.79
CA ARG A 83 11.56 10.38 17.32
C ARG A 83 11.41 10.56 18.82
N ASP A 84 12.48 10.42 19.60
CA ASP A 84 12.48 10.57 21.06
C ASP A 84 12.15 12.01 21.49
N LEU A 85 12.65 13.02 20.78
CA LEU A 85 12.30 14.42 21.01
C LEU A 85 10.81 14.66 20.77
N THR A 86 10.27 14.04 19.72
CA THR A 86 8.83 14.09 19.39
C THR A 86 8.01 13.32 20.43
N ARG A 87 8.51 12.17 20.90
CA ARG A 87 7.87 11.32 21.92
C ARG A 87 7.87 11.96 23.30
N ARG A 88 8.93 12.69 23.68
CA ARG A 88 9.00 13.48 24.92
C ARG A 88 8.09 14.71 24.88
N LYS A 89 7.98 15.40 23.74
CA LYS A 89 6.95 16.44 23.56
C LYS A 89 5.54 15.87 23.68
N ASN A 90 5.33 14.62 23.25
CA ASN A 90 4.05 13.89 23.36
C ASN A 90 3.86 13.13 24.69
N ALA A 91 4.75 13.26 25.69
CA ALA A 91 4.60 12.54 26.96
C ALA A 91 3.64 13.25 27.94
N LEU A 92 3.40 14.55 27.74
CA LEU A 92 2.44 15.35 28.52
C LEU A 92 1.06 15.44 27.86
N ASP A 93 0.96 15.18 26.55
CA ASP A 93 -0.30 15.13 25.79
C ASP A 93 -0.49 13.71 25.23
N GLY A 94 -1.44 12.94 25.76
CA GLY A 94 -1.69 11.55 25.41
C GLY A 94 -1.72 11.29 23.90
N MET A 95 -1.25 10.10 23.47
CA MET A 95 -1.16 9.62 22.07
C MET A 95 -1.73 10.61 21.03
N ASN A 96 -0.92 11.57 20.59
CA ASN A 96 -1.35 12.56 19.61
C ASN A 96 -1.55 11.88 18.24
N LEU A 97 -2.74 11.32 18.07
CA LEU A 97 -3.27 10.90 16.79
C LEU A 97 -3.19 12.09 15.83
N PRO A 98 -2.98 11.84 14.52
CA PRO A 98 -2.96 12.92 13.55
C PRO A 98 -4.25 13.74 13.67
N GLY A 99 -4.17 15.07 13.76
CA GLY A 99 -5.38 15.91 13.91
C GLY A 99 -6.40 15.76 12.78
N LYS A 100 -5.98 15.18 11.65
CA LYS A 100 -6.84 14.83 10.51
C LYS A 100 -7.46 13.44 10.57
N LEU A 101 -6.97 12.56 11.45
CA LEU A 101 -7.52 11.22 11.64
C LEU A 101 -8.87 11.35 12.35
N ALA A 102 -9.93 10.89 11.69
CA ALA A 102 -11.18 10.60 12.36
C ALA A 102 -11.10 9.16 12.86
N ASP A 103 -10.98 8.94 14.17
CA ASP A 103 -10.78 7.60 14.71
C ASP A 103 -12.10 6.82 14.90
N CYS A 104 -12.02 5.52 15.19
CA CYS A 104 -13.14 4.67 15.59
C CYS A 104 -13.25 4.54 17.11
N SER A 105 -14.42 4.14 17.62
CA SER A 105 -14.63 4.01 19.07
C SER A 105 -14.16 2.69 19.66
N ILE A 106 -14.13 1.61 18.86
CA ILE A 106 -13.61 0.31 19.29
C ILE A 106 -12.08 0.36 19.27
N THR A 107 -11.46 -0.31 20.25
CA THR A 107 -10.01 -0.39 20.42
C THR A 107 -9.43 -1.74 20.07
N ASP A 108 -10.27 -2.77 19.88
CA ASP A 108 -9.84 -4.09 19.45
C ASP A 108 -9.41 -4.05 17.97
N PRO A 109 -8.11 -4.26 17.67
CA PRO A 109 -7.59 -4.16 16.32
C PRO A 109 -8.31 -5.08 15.33
N GLU A 110 -8.71 -6.29 15.72
CA GLU A 110 -9.30 -7.27 14.77
C GLU A 110 -10.59 -6.77 14.14
N HIS A 111 -11.36 -5.98 14.90
CA HIS A 111 -12.61 -5.41 14.45
C HIS A 111 -12.44 -4.04 13.79
N CYS A 112 -11.29 -3.38 14.01
CA CYS A 112 -11.05 -2.02 13.56
C CYS A 112 -10.44 -1.96 12.16
N GLU A 113 -10.94 -1.01 11.37
CA GLU A 113 -10.52 -0.76 10.00
C GLU A 113 -10.12 0.72 9.86
N VAL A 114 -9.04 1.00 9.14
CA VAL A 114 -8.68 2.37 8.76
C VAL A 114 -8.74 2.53 7.24
N TYR A 115 -9.44 3.55 6.78
CA TYR A 115 -9.49 3.96 5.39
C TYR A 115 -8.50 5.10 5.18
N ILE A 116 -7.50 4.87 4.33
CA ILE A 116 -6.59 5.90 3.85
C ILE A 116 -7.19 6.46 2.56
N VAL A 117 -7.66 7.70 2.61
CA VAL A 117 -8.50 8.30 1.56
C VAL A 117 -7.76 9.41 0.83
N GLU A 118 -7.90 9.44 -0.49
CA GLU A 118 -7.39 10.52 -1.33
C GLU A 118 -8.23 11.81 -1.18
N GLY A 119 -7.60 12.87 -0.64
CA GLY A 119 -8.20 14.19 -0.56
C GLY A 119 -9.16 14.41 0.62
N ASP A 120 -9.31 15.69 0.99
CA ASP A 120 -10.24 16.09 2.07
C ASP A 120 -11.71 15.95 1.64
N SER A 121 -12.01 16.04 0.34
CA SER A 121 -13.37 15.91 -0.20
C SER A 121 -13.93 14.50 0.02
N ALA A 122 -13.26 13.49 -0.53
CA ALA A 122 -13.63 12.09 -0.31
C ALA A 122 -13.47 11.70 1.17
N GLY A 123 -12.49 12.25 1.88
CA GLY A 123 -12.35 12.10 3.33
C GLY A 123 -13.56 12.61 4.11
N GLY A 124 -14.17 13.72 3.69
CA GLY A 124 -15.39 14.28 4.26
C GLY A 124 -16.60 13.36 4.07
N SER A 125 -16.83 12.89 2.84
CA SER A 125 -17.91 11.93 2.54
C SER A 125 -17.72 10.62 3.28
N ALA A 126 -16.49 10.09 3.32
CA ALA A 126 -16.15 8.87 4.05
C ALA A 126 -16.35 9.02 5.56
N LYS A 127 -15.98 10.17 6.13
CA LYS A 127 -16.20 10.45 7.56
C LYS A 127 -17.68 10.47 7.93
N GLN A 128 -18.53 10.98 7.04
CA GLN A 128 -19.98 11.04 7.25
C GLN A 128 -20.66 9.68 7.03
N GLY A 129 -20.24 8.91 6.02
CA GLY A 129 -20.87 7.64 5.65
C GLY A 129 -20.40 6.42 6.46
N ARG A 130 -19.24 6.50 7.13
CA ARG A 130 -18.68 5.37 7.87
C ARG A 130 -19.52 4.92 9.05
N ASN A 131 -19.29 3.67 9.45
CA ASN A 131 -19.64 3.24 10.80
C ASN A 131 -18.54 3.64 11.79
N ARG A 132 -18.78 4.73 12.54
CA ARG A 132 -17.83 5.28 13.53
C ARG A 132 -17.41 4.29 14.63
N ARG A 133 -18.14 3.17 14.80
CA ARG A 133 -17.80 2.18 15.81
C ARG A 133 -16.47 1.50 15.50
N PHE A 134 -16.24 1.13 14.25
CA PHE A 134 -15.10 0.30 13.86
C PHE A 134 -14.30 0.85 12.67
N GLN A 135 -14.75 1.92 12.01
CA GLN A 135 -14.04 2.49 10.85
C GLN A 135 -13.42 3.85 11.18
N ALA A 136 -12.11 3.94 11.05
CA ALA A 136 -11.32 5.16 11.10
C ALA A 136 -11.07 5.70 9.67
N ILE A 137 -10.97 7.02 9.50
CA ILE A 137 -10.72 7.69 8.22
C ILE A 137 -9.49 8.58 8.36
N LEU A 138 -8.49 8.35 7.51
CA LEU A 138 -7.29 9.16 7.39
C LEU A 138 -7.25 9.80 5.99
N PRO A 139 -7.68 11.07 5.84
CA PRO A 139 -7.55 11.78 4.57
C PRO A 139 -6.09 12.16 4.30
N LEU A 140 -5.67 12.02 3.05
CA LEU A 140 -4.36 12.44 2.57
C LEU A 140 -4.46 13.67 1.69
N ARG A 141 -3.48 14.57 1.80
CA ARG A 141 -3.43 15.80 1.01
C ARG A 141 -2.29 15.76 -0.01
N GLY A 142 -2.66 15.87 -1.28
CA GLY A 142 -1.72 15.86 -2.39
C GLY A 142 -1.05 14.50 -2.61
N LYS A 143 -0.01 14.50 -3.44
CA LYS A 143 0.76 13.30 -3.76
C LYS A 143 1.73 12.97 -2.63
N ILE A 144 1.79 11.69 -2.26
CA ILE A 144 2.71 11.21 -1.24
C ILE A 144 4.15 11.27 -1.76
N LEU A 145 5.11 11.50 -0.86
CA LEU A 145 6.52 11.42 -1.18
C LEU A 145 6.86 10.00 -1.67
N ASN A 146 7.51 9.90 -2.83
CA ASN A 146 8.07 8.63 -3.28
C ASN A 146 9.23 8.22 -2.37
N VAL A 147 8.99 7.21 -1.53
CA VAL A 147 9.97 6.75 -0.55
C VAL A 147 11.10 5.94 -1.15
N GLU A 148 10.94 5.42 -2.37
CA GLU A 148 11.99 4.67 -3.07
C GLU A 148 13.23 5.53 -3.33
N LYS A 149 13.00 6.83 -3.63
CA LYS A 149 14.04 7.82 -3.93
C LYS A 149 14.48 8.62 -2.72
N ALA A 150 13.76 8.51 -1.61
CA ALA A 150 13.91 9.42 -0.48
C ALA A 150 14.71 8.76 0.64
N LYS A 151 15.64 9.51 1.23
CA LYS A 151 16.34 9.09 2.45
C LYS A 151 15.38 9.08 3.65
N LEU A 152 15.68 8.23 4.63
CA LEU A 152 14.84 8.04 5.83
C LEU A 152 14.50 9.36 6.56
N ASN A 153 15.45 10.29 6.68
CA ASN A 153 15.19 11.59 7.34
C ASN A 153 14.07 12.38 6.64
N ARG A 154 14.10 12.44 5.30
CA ARG A 154 13.08 13.15 4.51
C ARG A 154 11.72 12.46 4.58
N ILE A 155 11.72 11.13 4.62
CA ILE A 155 10.52 10.31 4.83
C ILE A 155 9.89 10.65 6.19
N LEU A 156 10.71 10.68 7.24
CA LEU A 156 10.28 10.97 8.60
C LEU A 156 9.92 12.43 8.82
N GLU A 157 10.33 13.37 7.96
CA GLU A 157 9.91 14.78 8.01
C GLU A 157 8.54 15.02 7.37
N ASN A 158 8.13 14.15 6.42
CA ASN A 158 6.89 14.30 5.68
C ASN A 158 5.65 14.10 6.57
N ASN A 159 4.75 15.08 6.59
CA ASN A 159 3.58 15.09 7.46
C ASN A 159 2.56 13.99 7.12
N GLU A 160 2.40 13.65 5.84
CA GLU A 160 1.46 12.61 5.39
C GLU A 160 1.96 11.24 5.85
N ILE A 161 3.25 10.97 5.69
CA ILE A 161 3.88 9.73 6.15
C ILE A 161 3.85 9.63 7.68
N LYS A 162 4.20 10.71 8.40
CA LYS A 162 4.07 10.76 9.86
C LYS A 162 2.64 10.44 10.30
N ALA A 163 1.64 10.96 9.58
CA ALA A 163 0.25 10.72 9.90
C ALA A 163 -0.15 9.25 9.71
N ILE A 164 0.31 8.60 8.63
CA ILE A 164 0.08 7.16 8.40
C ILE A 164 0.73 6.32 9.50
N ILE A 165 2.00 6.61 9.84
CA ILE A 165 2.74 5.90 10.89
C ILE A 165 2.03 6.03 12.24
N SER A 166 1.64 7.26 12.61
CA SER A 166 0.96 7.55 13.87
C SER A 166 -0.43 6.90 13.92
N ALA A 167 -1.18 6.93 12.82
CA ALA A 167 -2.50 6.29 12.74
C ALA A 167 -2.39 4.78 12.96
N ILE A 168 -1.51 4.09 12.21
CA ILE A 168 -1.32 2.63 12.31
C ILE A 168 -0.78 2.25 13.69
N GLY A 169 0.13 3.03 14.27
CA GLY A 169 0.64 2.82 15.63
C GLY A 169 1.62 1.66 15.81
N ALA A 170 2.06 1.03 14.72
CA ALA A 170 2.93 -0.14 14.71
C ALA A 170 4.44 0.18 14.61
N GLY A 171 4.84 1.46 14.55
CA GLY A 171 6.23 1.85 14.31
C GLY A 171 6.60 1.94 12.82
N LEU A 172 7.89 1.93 12.50
CA LEU A 172 8.41 2.03 11.13
C LEU A 172 9.78 1.37 11.01
N GLY A 173 9.98 0.57 9.96
CA GLY A 173 11.27 -0.02 9.62
C GLY A 173 11.69 -1.07 10.66
N PRO A 174 12.86 -0.94 11.30
CA PRO A 174 13.36 -1.91 12.30
C PRO A 174 12.45 -2.08 13.51
N ASP A 175 11.89 -0.97 13.99
CA ASP A 175 11.01 -0.93 15.16
C ASP A 175 9.56 -1.32 14.79
N PHE A 176 9.32 -1.72 13.54
CA PHE A 176 7.99 -2.06 13.07
C PHE A 176 7.53 -3.38 13.66
N ASP A 177 6.35 -3.37 14.28
CA ASP A 177 5.73 -4.53 14.91
C ASP A 177 4.25 -4.60 14.51
N GLU A 178 3.89 -5.53 13.63
CA GLU A 178 2.52 -5.67 13.12
C GLU A 178 1.49 -6.03 14.19
N SER A 179 1.92 -6.56 15.34
CA SER A 179 1.05 -6.91 16.47
C SER A 179 0.55 -5.66 17.19
N LYS A 180 1.33 -4.57 17.15
CA LYS A 180 0.96 -3.26 17.71
C LYS A 180 0.08 -2.42 16.78
N SER A 181 -0.25 -2.93 15.59
CA SER A 181 -1.16 -2.23 14.69
C SER A 181 -2.51 -2.00 15.35
N ARG A 182 -2.98 -0.75 15.34
CA ARG A 182 -4.27 -0.34 15.90
C ARG A 182 -5.47 -0.82 15.08
N TYR A 183 -5.22 -1.20 13.83
CA TYR A 183 -6.24 -1.63 12.88
C TYR A 183 -5.88 -3.00 12.31
N GLY A 184 -6.86 -3.88 12.23
CA GLY A 184 -6.78 -5.21 11.62
C GLY A 184 -6.87 -5.12 10.10
N LYS A 185 -7.52 -4.07 9.57
CA LYS A 185 -7.53 -3.78 8.13
C LYS A 185 -7.11 -2.34 7.84
N VAL A 186 -6.14 -2.20 6.95
CA VAL A 186 -5.72 -0.94 6.34
C VAL A 186 -6.23 -0.94 4.90
N ILE A 187 -7.23 -0.12 4.62
CA ILE A 187 -7.94 -0.09 3.34
C ILE A 187 -7.52 1.18 2.59
N LEU A 188 -6.89 1.02 1.43
CA LEU A 188 -6.51 2.11 0.54
C LEU A 188 -7.72 2.44 -0.34
N MET A 189 -8.24 3.66 -0.22
CA MET A 189 -9.41 4.13 -0.95
C MET A 189 -9.05 5.38 -1.76
N THR A 190 -8.61 5.14 -2.99
CA THR A 190 -8.17 6.16 -3.96
C THR A 190 -9.16 6.25 -5.13
N ASP A 191 -9.12 7.36 -5.87
CA ASP A 191 -9.99 7.57 -7.02
C ASP A 191 -9.67 6.60 -8.17
N ALA A 192 -10.66 6.36 -9.03
CA ALA A 192 -10.57 5.46 -10.18
C ALA A 192 -10.00 6.17 -11.42
N ASP A 193 -9.05 7.06 -11.21
CA ASP A 193 -8.39 7.87 -12.24
C ASP A 193 -6.86 7.64 -12.24
N VAL A 194 -6.15 8.45 -13.04
CA VAL A 194 -4.69 8.38 -13.17
C VAL A 194 -3.96 8.83 -11.91
N ASP A 195 -4.51 9.82 -11.19
CA ASP A 195 -3.89 10.37 -9.99
C ASP A 195 -4.08 9.44 -8.78
N GLY A 196 -5.26 8.85 -8.62
CA GLY A 196 -5.54 7.83 -7.62
C GLY A 196 -4.74 6.56 -7.86
N SER A 197 -4.54 6.15 -9.11
CA SER A 197 -3.62 5.06 -9.45
C SER A 197 -2.16 5.38 -9.06
N HIS A 198 -1.73 6.63 -9.19
CA HIS A 198 -0.41 7.07 -8.77
C HIS A 198 -0.27 7.10 -7.25
N ILE A 199 -1.24 7.67 -6.52
CA ILE A 199 -1.24 7.69 -5.04
C ILE A 199 -1.27 6.28 -4.48
N ARG A 200 -2.09 5.39 -5.05
CA ARG A 200 -2.13 3.98 -4.68
C ARG A 200 -0.76 3.32 -4.86
N THR A 201 -0.07 3.60 -5.96
CA THR A 201 1.28 3.07 -6.20
C THR A 201 2.25 3.57 -5.13
N LEU A 202 2.25 4.87 -4.82
CA LEU A 202 3.09 5.46 -3.76
C LEU A 202 2.82 4.86 -2.38
N LEU A 203 1.55 4.64 -2.02
CA LEU A 203 1.14 4.00 -0.77
C LEU A 203 1.63 2.56 -0.70
N LEU A 204 1.46 1.79 -1.78
CA LEU A 204 1.94 0.41 -1.84
C LEU A 204 3.46 0.35 -1.73
N THR A 205 4.20 1.26 -2.38
CA THR A 205 5.66 1.37 -2.22
C THR A 205 6.03 1.64 -0.76
N PHE A 206 5.37 2.60 -0.11
CA PHE A 206 5.61 2.92 1.30
C PHE A 206 5.37 1.73 2.22
N LEU A 207 4.22 1.06 2.08
CA LEU A 207 3.87 -0.10 2.90
C LEU A 207 4.83 -1.26 2.62
N TYR A 208 5.20 -1.50 1.36
CA TYR A 208 6.14 -2.56 1.01
C TYR A 208 7.55 -2.31 1.57
N ARG A 209 8.05 -1.07 1.50
CA ARG A 209 9.41 -0.72 1.93
C ARG A 209 9.57 -0.63 3.45
N HIS A 210 8.53 -0.19 4.17
CA HIS A 210 8.68 0.11 5.60
C HIS A 210 7.70 -0.61 6.54
N MET A 211 6.67 -1.27 6.01
CA MET A 211 5.64 -1.98 6.77
C MET A 211 5.28 -3.32 6.11
N LYS A 212 6.27 -3.99 5.50
CA LYS A 212 6.08 -5.21 4.70
C LYS A 212 5.28 -6.29 5.45
N ASN A 213 5.51 -6.42 6.75
CA ASN A 213 4.83 -7.39 7.59
C ASN A 213 3.31 -7.17 7.67
N LEU A 214 2.78 -5.94 7.49
CA LEU A 214 1.32 -5.73 7.37
C LEU A 214 0.74 -6.41 6.15
N ILE A 215 1.46 -6.35 5.02
CA ILE A 215 1.04 -6.98 3.77
C ILE A 215 1.13 -8.50 3.92
N MET A 216 2.23 -9.01 4.50
CA MET A 216 2.40 -10.45 4.75
C MET A 216 1.37 -11.00 5.75
N ALA A 217 0.97 -10.21 6.74
CA ALA A 217 -0.11 -10.54 7.66
C ALA A 217 -1.52 -10.41 7.03
N GLY A 218 -1.62 -10.04 5.76
CA GLY A 218 -2.90 -9.91 5.06
C GLY A 218 -3.77 -8.76 5.56
N LYS A 219 -3.19 -7.72 6.17
CA LYS A 219 -3.92 -6.59 6.75
C LYS A 219 -4.14 -5.44 5.77
N VAL A 220 -3.55 -5.47 4.57
CA VAL A 220 -3.64 -4.37 3.59
C VAL A 220 -4.62 -4.72 2.47
N TYR A 221 -5.54 -3.79 2.18
CA TYR A 221 -6.60 -3.96 1.21
C TYR A 221 -6.73 -2.73 0.31
N ILE A 222 -7.33 -2.90 -0.87
CA ILE A 222 -7.64 -1.83 -1.81
C ILE A 222 -9.16 -1.83 -2.02
N ALA A 223 -9.80 -0.71 -1.76
CA ALA A 223 -11.23 -0.55 -2.03
C ALA A 223 -11.51 -0.57 -3.54
N GLN A 224 -12.63 -1.14 -3.95
CA GLN A 224 -13.10 -1.12 -5.34
C GLN A 224 -14.43 -0.36 -5.41
N PRO A 225 -14.42 0.96 -5.59
CA PRO A 225 -15.64 1.73 -5.82
C PRO A 225 -16.27 1.38 -7.18
N PRO A 226 -17.59 1.54 -7.36
CA PRO A 226 -18.24 1.30 -8.64
C PRO A 226 -17.85 2.34 -9.68
N LEU A 227 -17.74 1.92 -10.95
CA LEU A 227 -17.43 2.81 -12.07
C LEU A 227 -18.68 3.49 -12.63
N TYR A 228 -19.84 2.81 -12.56
CA TYR A 228 -21.08 3.29 -13.14
C TYR A 228 -22.23 3.27 -12.14
N LYS A 229 -23.07 4.30 -12.22
CA LYS A 229 -24.41 4.35 -11.65
C LYS A 229 -25.44 4.23 -12.77
N ILE A 230 -26.37 3.32 -12.63
CA ILE A 230 -27.45 3.07 -13.58
C ILE A 230 -28.77 3.33 -12.86
N LYS A 231 -29.53 4.31 -13.32
CA LYS A 231 -30.80 4.73 -12.70
C LYS A 231 -31.96 4.48 -13.65
N LYS A 232 -33.00 3.79 -13.18
CA LYS A 232 -34.26 3.59 -13.90
C LYS A 232 -35.43 3.99 -13.01
N GLY A 233 -35.98 5.18 -13.24
CA GLY A 233 -37.01 5.74 -12.36
C GLY A 233 -36.48 5.98 -10.94
N LYS A 234 -36.98 5.19 -9.98
CA LYS A 234 -36.57 5.23 -8.56
C LYS A 234 -35.49 4.19 -8.21
N GLU A 235 -35.25 3.21 -9.07
CA GLU A 235 -34.26 2.16 -8.81
C GLU A 235 -32.86 2.63 -9.24
N GLU A 236 -31.88 2.34 -8.39
CA GLU A 236 -30.48 2.66 -8.62
C GLU A 236 -29.65 1.37 -8.53
N PHE A 237 -28.78 1.18 -9.52
CA PHE A 237 -27.89 0.02 -9.63
C PHE A 237 -26.45 0.51 -9.84
N TYR A 238 -25.49 -0.26 -9.36
CA TYR A 238 -24.06 0.04 -9.48
C TYR A 238 -23.37 -1.03 -10.30
N ALA A 239 -22.40 -0.62 -11.13
CA ALA A 239 -21.55 -1.55 -11.87
C ALA A 239 -20.08 -1.22 -11.63
N PHE A 240 -19.27 -2.25 -11.39
CA PHE A 240 -17.84 -2.17 -11.13
C PHE A 240 -17.00 -2.29 -12.40
N ASP A 241 -17.57 -2.84 -13.48
CA ASP A 241 -16.93 -2.90 -14.79
C ASP A 241 -17.91 -2.68 -15.96
N GLU A 242 -17.36 -2.60 -17.18
CA GLU A 242 -18.15 -2.41 -18.40
C GLU A 242 -19.07 -3.61 -18.73
N LYS A 243 -18.67 -4.81 -18.33
CA LYS A 243 -19.45 -6.04 -18.59
C LYS A 243 -20.70 -6.03 -17.73
N GLU A 244 -20.55 -5.77 -16.43
CA GLU A 244 -21.63 -5.65 -15.46
C GLU A 244 -22.56 -4.49 -15.82
N ARG A 245 -22.02 -3.35 -16.24
CA ARG A 245 -22.81 -2.23 -16.77
C ARG A 245 -23.70 -2.68 -17.92
N THR A 246 -23.13 -3.43 -18.87
CA THR A 246 -23.83 -3.95 -20.04
C THR A 246 -24.90 -4.97 -19.63
N GLU A 247 -24.60 -5.84 -18.68
CA GLU A 247 -25.52 -6.86 -18.16
C GLU A 247 -26.71 -6.25 -17.43
N ILE A 248 -26.47 -5.32 -16.51
CA ILE A 248 -27.53 -4.57 -15.82
C ILE A 248 -28.39 -3.83 -16.84
N SER A 249 -27.78 -3.18 -17.83
CA SER A 249 -28.51 -2.49 -18.90
C SER A 249 -29.39 -3.45 -19.71
N LYS A 250 -28.92 -4.67 -20.01
CA LYS A 250 -29.72 -5.71 -20.69
C LYS A 250 -30.86 -6.21 -19.81
N ARG A 251 -30.62 -6.49 -18.53
CA ARG A 251 -31.65 -6.90 -17.57
C ARG A 251 -32.77 -5.85 -17.47
N LEU A 252 -32.41 -4.57 -17.44
CA LEU A 252 -33.36 -3.46 -17.39
C LEU A 252 -34.13 -3.26 -18.71
N LYS A 253 -33.58 -3.67 -19.86
CA LYS A 253 -34.28 -3.72 -21.15
C LYS A 253 -35.33 -4.83 -21.20
N VAL A 254 -35.03 -6.03 -20.69
CA VAL A 254 -35.95 -7.18 -20.69
C VAL A 254 -37.23 -6.91 -19.87
N ASN A 255 -37.11 -6.19 -18.76
CA ASN A 255 -38.25 -5.82 -17.92
C ASN A 255 -39.04 -4.60 -18.43
N GLY A 256 -38.59 -3.94 -19.50
CA GLY A 256 -39.30 -2.80 -20.12
C GLY A 256 -40.01 -3.21 -21.40
N LYS A 257 -41.35 -3.28 -21.40
CA LYS A 257 -42.13 -3.36 -22.65
C LYS A 257 -41.86 -2.12 -23.50
N GLY A 258 -41.06 -2.25 -24.55
CA GLY A 258 -40.77 -1.18 -25.50
C GLY A 258 -40.46 -1.72 -26.89
N ASN A 259 -41.46 -1.67 -27.78
CA ASN A 259 -41.31 -1.90 -29.22
C ASN A 259 -40.38 -0.84 -29.83
N GLY A 260 -39.28 -1.26 -30.44
CA GLY A 260 -38.43 -0.38 -31.26
C GLY A 260 -37.29 -1.16 -31.90
N LYS A 261 -37.34 -1.34 -33.23
CA LYS A 261 -36.33 -2.03 -34.04
C LYS A 261 -35.00 -1.26 -34.04
N ASP A 262 -33.92 -2.00 -33.81
CA ASP A 262 -32.53 -1.54 -33.88
C ASP A 262 -32.13 -1.08 -35.28
N LYS A 263 -31.47 0.08 -35.37
CA LYS A 263 -30.53 0.40 -36.45
C LYS A 263 -29.26 1.03 -35.84
N GLY A 264 -28.15 0.33 -36.01
CA GLY A 264 -26.81 0.94 -36.10
C GLY A 264 -26.05 1.20 -34.78
N GLY A 265 -25.25 0.22 -34.37
CA GLY A 265 -23.82 0.44 -34.04
C GLY A 265 -23.41 1.15 -32.74
N VAL A 266 -24.32 1.76 -31.99
CA VAL A 266 -24.05 2.30 -30.64
C VAL A 266 -25.25 1.91 -29.78
N PRO A 267 -25.11 1.33 -28.56
CA PRO A 267 -26.28 1.01 -27.75
C PRO A 267 -26.94 2.32 -27.32
N ALA A 268 -27.93 2.74 -28.11
CA ALA A 268 -28.74 3.92 -27.88
C ALA A 268 -29.36 3.86 -26.49
N ASP A 269 -29.35 5.02 -25.83
CA ASP A 269 -29.98 5.28 -24.54
C ASP A 269 -31.36 4.61 -24.47
N VAL A 270 -31.47 3.66 -23.55
CA VAL A 270 -32.76 3.01 -23.27
C VAL A 270 -33.68 4.09 -22.73
N LYS A 271 -34.86 4.30 -23.36
CA LYS A 271 -35.85 5.26 -22.84
C LYS A 271 -36.06 5.04 -21.33
N GLY A 272 -35.65 6.04 -20.53
CA GLY A 272 -35.82 6.06 -19.07
C GLY A 272 -34.69 5.44 -18.24
N VAL A 273 -33.55 5.04 -18.83
CA VAL A 273 -32.35 4.61 -18.09
C VAL A 273 -31.26 5.68 -18.21
N ALA A 274 -30.90 6.31 -17.09
CA ALA A 274 -29.78 7.24 -17.01
C ALA A 274 -28.54 6.51 -16.51
N ILE A 275 -27.44 6.59 -17.25
CA ILE A 275 -26.15 6.01 -16.88
C ILE A 275 -25.19 7.16 -16.58
N SER A 276 -24.59 7.16 -15.39
CA SER A 276 -23.57 8.12 -14.97
C SER A 276 -22.29 7.35 -14.65
N ARG A 277 -21.14 7.88 -15.08
CA ARG A 277 -19.82 7.33 -14.73
C ARG A 277 -19.25 8.16 -13.60
N TYR A 278 -18.79 7.49 -12.54
CA TYR A 278 -18.05 8.15 -11.46
C TYR A 278 -16.62 8.41 -11.91
N LYS A 279 -16.11 9.63 -11.70
CA LYS A 279 -14.71 9.96 -11.95
C LYS A 279 -13.87 9.96 -10.67
N GLY A 280 -14.47 10.36 -9.55
CA GLY A 280 -13.82 10.37 -8.24
C GLY A 280 -14.78 10.04 -7.11
N LEU A 281 -14.24 9.62 -5.97
CA LEU A 281 -14.98 9.25 -4.78
C LEU A 281 -15.77 10.44 -4.19
N GLY A 282 -15.29 11.67 -4.42
CA GLY A 282 -15.96 12.90 -3.97
C GLY A 282 -17.29 13.19 -4.69
N GLU A 283 -17.58 12.51 -5.79
CA GLU A 283 -18.87 12.63 -6.50
C GLU A 283 -19.98 11.79 -5.84
N MET A 284 -19.61 10.86 -4.97
CA MET A 284 -20.55 10.02 -4.23
C MET A 284 -21.01 10.72 -2.96
N ASN A 285 -22.31 10.70 -2.70
CA ASN A 285 -22.81 11.13 -1.40
C ASN A 285 -22.41 10.09 -0.32
N PRO A 286 -22.47 10.45 0.98
CA PRO A 286 -22.04 9.55 2.06
C PRO A 286 -22.76 8.19 2.10
N GLU A 287 -24.06 8.17 1.79
CA GLU A 287 -24.89 6.95 1.78
C GLU A 287 -24.47 6.00 0.65
N GLN A 288 -24.24 6.53 -0.55
CA GLN A 288 -23.76 5.76 -1.70
C GLN A 288 -22.38 5.17 -1.42
N LEU A 289 -21.47 5.98 -0.88
CA LEU A 289 -20.12 5.53 -0.55
C LEU A 289 -20.15 4.40 0.50
N TRP A 290 -21.06 4.49 1.48
CA TRP A 290 -21.30 3.42 2.45
C TRP A 290 -21.80 2.15 1.75
N GLU A 291 -22.92 2.24 1.03
CA GLU A 291 -23.59 1.08 0.42
C GLU A 291 -22.72 0.35 -0.59
N THR A 292 -21.86 1.05 -1.33
CA THR A 292 -21.08 0.43 -2.40
C THR A 292 -19.67 0.02 -1.98
N THR A 293 -19.02 0.78 -1.11
CA THR A 293 -17.57 0.71 -0.94
C THR A 293 -17.13 0.50 0.52
N MET A 294 -17.91 0.93 1.51
CA MET A 294 -17.50 0.87 2.91
C MET A 294 -18.24 -0.15 3.77
N ASN A 295 -19.46 -0.53 3.41
CA ASN A 295 -20.25 -1.50 4.15
C ASN A 295 -19.65 -2.91 4.02
N PRO A 296 -19.23 -3.57 5.11
CA PRO A 296 -18.65 -4.92 5.07
C PRO A 296 -19.52 -5.99 4.41
N GLU A 297 -20.84 -5.81 4.38
CA GLU A 297 -21.77 -6.78 3.80
C GLU A 297 -21.88 -6.70 2.28
N THR A 298 -21.60 -5.53 1.68
CA THR A 298 -21.84 -5.26 0.25
C THR A 298 -20.58 -4.85 -0.51
N ARG A 299 -19.54 -4.38 0.19
CA ARG A 299 -18.33 -3.87 -0.46
C ARG A 299 -17.52 -4.97 -1.14
N THR A 300 -16.79 -4.57 -2.17
CA THR A 300 -15.71 -5.38 -2.75
C THR A 300 -14.36 -4.75 -2.41
N ILE A 301 -13.46 -5.53 -1.80
CA ILE A 301 -12.09 -5.12 -1.48
C ILE A 301 -11.10 -6.16 -1.98
N LEU A 302 -9.95 -5.72 -2.47
CA LEU A 302 -8.86 -6.59 -2.92
C LEU A 302 -7.81 -6.67 -1.82
N GLN A 303 -7.51 -7.87 -1.34
CA GLN A 303 -6.42 -8.08 -0.39
C GLN A 303 -5.08 -8.04 -1.13
N VAL A 304 -4.13 -7.25 -0.61
CA VAL A 304 -2.78 -7.17 -1.17
C VAL A 304 -1.94 -8.31 -0.61
N THR A 305 -1.29 -9.07 -1.50
CA THR A 305 -0.42 -10.19 -1.15
C THR A 305 0.94 -10.04 -1.83
N ILE A 306 1.96 -10.73 -1.30
CA ILE A 306 3.31 -10.76 -1.88
C ILE A 306 3.58 -12.21 -2.28
N GLU A 307 3.44 -12.53 -3.56
CA GLU A 307 3.75 -13.85 -4.09
C GLU A 307 5.26 -14.10 -4.14
N SER A 308 6.02 -13.13 -4.65
CA SER A 308 7.48 -13.19 -4.74
C SER A 308 8.06 -11.85 -4.30
N ALA A 309 8.77 -11.86 -3.18
CA ALA A 309 9.47 -10.68 -2.69
C ALA A 309 10.49 -10.17 -3.72
N ALA A 310 11.25 -11.06 -4.36
CA ALA A 310 12.26 -10.66 -5.35
C ALA A 310 11.63 -10.00 -6.59
N THR A 311 10.49 -10.52 -7.06
CA THR A 311 9.79 -9.94 -8.21
C THR A 311 9.18 -8.59 -7.85
N ALA A 312 8.52 -8.50 -6.68
CA ALA A 312 7.95 -7.24 -6.19
C ALA A 312 9.03 -6.17 -6.03
N ASP A 313 10.19 -6.53 -5.47
CA ASP A 313 11.33 -5.64 -5.26
C ASP A 313 11.81 -5.02 -6.57
N LYS A 314 12.03 -5.87 -7.58
CA LYS A 314 12.45 -5.45 -8.92
C LYS A 314 11.43 -4.54 -9.59
N ILE A 315 10.13 -4.82 -9.41
CA ILE A 315 9.06 -3.98 -9.97
C ILE A 315 9.06 -2.60 -9.30
N PHE A 316 9.14 -2.53 -7.97
CA PHE A 316 9.20 -1.25 -7.26
C PHE A 316 10.47 -0.46 -7.62
N GLU A 317 11.62 -1.11 -7.69
CA GLU A 317 12.87 -0.47 -8.12
C GLU A 317 12.75 0.10 -9.55
N THR A 318 12.25 -0.70 -10.50
CA THR A 318 12.07 -0.27 -11.91
C THR A 318 11.09 0.89 -12.03
N LEU A 319 9.94 0.81 -11.34
CA LEU A 319 8.87 1.80 -11.49
C LEU A 319 9.10 3.04 -10.64
N MET A 320 9.65 2.90 -9.45
CA MET A 320 9.72 3.98 -8.44
C MET A 320 11.15 4.49 -8.20
N GLY A 321 12.17 3.78 -8.67
CA GLY A 321 13.58 4.14 -8.49
C GLY A 321 14.08 5.31 -9.33
N ASP A 322 15.39 5.53 -9.33
CA ASP A 322 16.02 6.67 -10.00
C ASP A 322 16.25 6.48 -11.50
N ASP A 323 16.42 5.24 -11.94
CA ASP A 323 16.70 4.95 -13.34
C ASP A 323 15.49 5.16 -14.26
N VAL A 324 15.68 6.01 -15.27
CA VAL A 324 14.61 6.38 -16.21
C VAL A 324 14.46 5.34 -17.32
N GLU A 325 15.56 4.77 -17.81
CA GLU A 325 15.54 3.87 -18.98
C GLU A 325 14.76 2.57 -18.71
N PRO A 326 15.02 1.83 -17.61
CA PRO A 326 14.28 0.60 -17.31
C PRO A 326 12.78 0.87 -17.14
N ARG A 327 12.42 2.00 -16.54
CA ARG A 327 11.03 2.45 -16.43
C ARG A 327 10.41 2.68 -17.81
N ARG A 328 11.12 3.38 -18.71
CA ARG A 328 10.64 3.67 -20.06
C ARG A 328 10.41 2.38 -20.84
N GLU A 329 11.36 1.44 -20.83
CA GLU A 329 11.22 0.14 -21.47
C GLU A 329 10.03 -0.66 -20.91
N PHE A 330 9.86 -0.64 -19.59
CA PHE A 330 8.71 -1.29 -18.95
C PHE A 330 7.39 -0.70 -19.45
N ILE A 331 7.27 0.64 -19.50
CA ILE A 331 6.06 1.31 -20.00
C ILE A 331 5.83 0.95 -21.47
N GLN A 332 6.85 1.02 -22.33
CA GLN A 332 6.72 0.70 -23.76
C GLN A 332 6.28 -0.74 -24.00
N ARG A 333 6.87 -1.70 -23.27
CA ARG A 333 6.52 -3.12 -23.37
C ARG A 333 5.07 -3.39 -22.93
N ASN A 334 4.58 -2.66 -21.93
CA ASN A 334 3.26 -2.87 -21.34
C ASN A 334 2.18 -1.90 -21.86
N ALA A 335 2.53 -0.97 -22.75
CA ALA A 335 1.60 0.04 -23.29
C ALA A 335 0.36 -0.57 -23.96
N LYS A 336 0.48 -1.78 -24.53
CA LYS A 336 -0.63 -2.50 -25.19
C LYS A 336 -1.76 -2.90 -24.23
N TYR A 337 -1.51 -2.92 -22.92
CA TYR A 337 -2.52 -3.25 -21.91
C TYR A 337 -3.38 -2.04 -21.52
N VAL A 338 -2.99 -0.83 -21.93
CA VAL A 338 -3.73 0.40 -21.63
C VAL A 338 -4.84 0.57 -22.68
N LYS A 339 -6.08 0.29 -22.29
CA LYS A 339 -7.27 0.46 -23.15
C LYS A 339 -7.91 1.85 -23.05
N ASN A 340 -7.76 2.51 -21.91
CA ASN A 340 -8.37 3.81 -21.61
C ASN A 340 -7.26 4.76 -21.13
N LEU A 341 -6.65 5.49 -22.06
CA LEU A 341 -5.94 6.72 -21.73
C LEU A 341 -6.98 7.84 -21.75
N ASP A 342 -7.18 8.52 -20.62
CA ASP A 342 -7.77 9.85 -20.66
C ASP A 342 -6.73 10.75 -21.36
N VAL A 343 -6.96 11.03 -22.65
CA VAL A 343 -6.18 11.97 -23.47
C VAL A 343 -6.84 13.33 -23.45
#